data_AF-A0A3D0RWM5-F1
#
_entry.id   AF-A0A3D0RWM5-F1
#
_cell.length_a   1.000
_cell.length_b   1.000
_cell.length_c   1.000
_cell.angle_alpha   90.00
_cell.angle_beta   90.00
_cell.angle_gamma   90.00
#
_symmetry.space_group_name_H-M   'P 1'
#
loop_
_entity.id
_entity.type
_entity.pdbx_description
1 polymer ?
#
loop_
_entity_poly.entity_id
_entity_poly.type
_entity_poly.pdbx_seq_one_letter_code
_entity_poly.pdbx_strand_id
1 'polypeptide(L)'
;MDLRDAFALAEYLLEVHGLDDWDVAYDNAKRRAGVCRFADKTLGLSAPLTAVHSDDDVRDTILHEIAHALVGPQHGHDATWVAKARAIGSSGERCVSPDAPAAPAAWLGVCPAGHTLERHRRPERVLTCGECSSVFDLAHVYSWTHHGRPAILHPNYEAELARLREGRRPVLLPVGARARVTVEGEYHGTIGKIAKRGRTSYHLRTGRTLLRVPFAWVERA
;
A
#
# COMPACT_ATOMS: atom_id res chain seq x y z
N MET A 1 -15.20 11.63 -9.10
CA MET A 1 -16.29 11.75 -8.13
C MET A 1 -15.77 11.97 -6.70
N ASP A 2 -16.42 12.80 -5.87
CA ASP A 2 -16.15 12.85 -4.43
C ASP A 2 -16.56 11.53 -3.76
N LEU A 3 -15.89 11.15 -2.66
CA LEU A 3 -16.17 9.89 -1.97
C LEU A 3 -17.59 9.84 -1.38
N ARG A 4 -18.15 10.97 -0.93
CA ARG A 4 -19.51 10.95 -0.40
C ARG A 4 -20.54 10.74 -1.50
N ASP A 5 -20.36 11.40 -2.64
CA ASP A 5 -21.25 11.27 -3.79
C ASP A 5 -21.20 9.86 -4.37
N ALA A 6 -19.99 9.27 -4.45
CA ALA A 6 -19.81 7.89 -4.89
C ALA A 6 -20.46 6.87 -3.95
N PHE A 7 -20.38 7.09 -2.64
CA PHE A 7 -21.03 6.25 -1.64
C PHE A 7 -22.56 6.32 -1.79
N ALA A 8 -23.12 7.53 -1.85
CA ALA A 8 -24.55 7.75 -2.03
C ALA A 8 -25.07 7.17 -3.35
N LEU A 9 -24.29 7.29 -4.43
CA LEU A 9 -24.62 6.69 -5.72
C LEU A 9 -24.62 5.15 -5.63
N ALA A 10 -23.66 4.55 -4.91
CA ALA A 10 -23.59 3.11 -4.73
C ALA A 10 -24.78 2.58 -3.92
N GLU A 11 -25.14 3.23 -2.80
CA GLU A 11 -26.33 2.87 -2.01
C GLU A 11 -27.61 2.97 -2.85
N TYR A 12 -27.78 4.08 -3.56
CA TYR A 12 -28.93 4.28 -4.44
C TYR A 12 -29.02 3.20 -5.52
N LEU A 13 -27.91 2.85 -6.17
CA LEU A 13 -27.91 1.84 -7.23
C LEU A 13 -28.13 0.42 -6.68
N LEU A 14 -27.66 0.11 -5.47
CA LEU A 14 -27.98 -1.16 -4.82
C LEU A 14 -29.49 -1.28 -4.58
N GLU A 15 -30.12 -0.25 -4.03
CA GLU A 15 -31.58 -0.20 -3.80
C GLU A 15 -32.35 -0.34 -5.14
N VAL A 16 -31.99 0.43 -6.17
CA VAL A 16 -32.61 0.37 -7.51
C VAL A 16 -32.56 -1.04 -8.11
N HIS A 17 -31.53 -1.81 -7.79
CA HIS A 17 -31.34 -3.16 -8.30
C HIS A 17 -31.78 -4.27 -7.33
N GLY A 18 -32.45 -3.93 -6.23
CA GLY A 18 -33.02 -4.89 -5.27
C GLY A 18 -31.98 -5.60 -4.41
N LEU A 19 -30.86 -4.93 -4.13
CA LEU A 19 -29.77 -5.40 -3.27
C LEU A 19 -29.78 -4.65 -1.93
N ASP A 20 -30.97 -4.51 -1.32
CA ASP A 20 -31.20 -3.71 -0.11
C ASP A 20 -30.46 -4.24 1.13
N ASP A 21 -30.03 -5.50 1.08
CA ASP A 21 -29.26 -6.17 2.14
C ASP A 21 -27.74 -6.19 1.87
N TRP A 22 -27.27 -5.37 0.93
CA TRP A 22 -25.86 -5.17 0.63
C TRP A 22 -25.32 -3.87 1.21
N ASP A 23 -24.09 -3.93 1.72
CA ASP A 23 -23.36 -2.78 2.24
C ASP A 23 -22.40 -2.19 1.20
N VAL A 24 -22.11 -0.89 1.33
CA VAL A 24 -21.03 -0.21 0.59
C VAL A 24 -19.83 0.00 1.51
N ALA A 25 -18.63 -0.30 1.02
CA ALA A 25 -17.41 -0.07 1.79
C ALA A 25 -16.25 0.46 0.93
N TYR A 26 -15.41 1.28 1.53
CA TYR A 26 -14.15 1.69 0.91
C TYR A 26 -12.97 0.82 1.34
N ASP A 27 -12.07 0.56 0.40
CA ASP A 27 -10.75 0.03 0.67
C ASP A 27 -9.64 0.93 0.09
N ASN A 28 -8.38 0.53 0.36
CA ASN A 28 -7.18 1.24 -0.08
C ASN A 28 -6.48 0.56 -1.26
N ALA A 29 -7.20 -0.21 -2.08
CA ALA A 29 -6.65 -0.78 -3.31
C ALA A 29 -6.21 0.35 -4.25
N LYS A 30 -5.15 0.12 -5.02
CA LYS A 30 -4.56 1.14 -5.92
C LYS A 30 -4.52 0.69 -7.39
N ARG A 31 -5.06 -0.49 -7.67
CA ARG A 31 -5.08 -1.14 -8.98
C ARG A 31 -6.40 -1.85 -9.31
N ARG A 32 -7.33 -1.89 -8.37
CA ARG A 32 -8.64 -2.52 -8.51
C ARG A 32 -9.66 -1.49 -8.07
N ALA A 33 -10.55 -1.07 -8.96
CA ALA A 33 -11.50 0.00 -8.72
C ALA A 33 -12.68 -0.45 -7.85
N GLY A 34 -13.23 -1.64 -8.12
CA GLY A 34 -14.35 -2.23 -7.40
C GLY A 34 -14.09 -3.66 -6.91
N VAL A 35 -14.93 -4.18 -6.02
CA VAL A 35 -15.02 -5.62 -5.72
C VAL A 35 -16.39 -5.97 -5.17
N CYS A 36 -16.97 -7.04 -5.70
CA CYS A 36 -18.11 -7.71 -5.12
C CYS A 36 -17.67 -8.78 -4.10
N ARG A 37 -18.06 -8.61 -2.82
CA ARG A 37 -17.84 -9.61 -1.76
C ARG A 37 -19.16 -10.32 -1.46
N PHE A 38 -19.40 -11.40 -2.17
CA PHE A 38 -20.64 -12.18 -2.05
C PHE A 38 -20.95 -12.72 -0.65
N ALA A 39 -19.94 -13.25 0.05
CA ALA A 39 -20.13 -13.85 1.37
C ALA A 39 -20.58 -12.83 2.42
N ASP A 40 -20.05 -11.60 2.30
CA ASP A 40 -20.30 -10.50 3.23
C ASP A 40 -21.42 -9.57 2.72
N LYS A 41 -21.96 -9.82 1.52
CA LYS A 41 -22.88 -8.93 0.79
C LYS A 41 -22.38 -7.48 0.77
N THR A 42 -21.14 -7.28 0.32
CA THR A 42 -20.53 -5.94 0.30
C THR A 42 -20.04 -5.58 -1.09
N LEU A 43 -20.44 -4.39 -1.57
CA LEU A 43 -19.82 -3.71 -2.71
C LEU A 43 -18.66 -2.85 -2.19
N GLY A 44 -17.45 -3.21 -2.57
CA GLY A 44 -16.23 -2.49 -2.24
C GLY A 44 -15.80 -1.54 -3.34
N LEU A 45 -15.45 -0.29 -3.00
CA LEU A 45 -14.79 0.66 -3.89
C LEU A 45 -13.39 1.01 -3.40
N SER A 46 -12.47 1.28 -4.32
CA SER A 46 -11.16 1.85 -3.99
C SER A 46 -11.29 3.36 -3.78
N ALA A 47 -11.17 3.84 -2.54
CA ALA A 47 -11.19 5.28 -2.27
C ALA A 47 -10.10 6.04 -3.06
N PRO A 48 -8.85 5.56 -3.18
CA PRO A 48 -7.83 6.23 -3.97
C PRO A 48 -8.15 6.35 -5.47
N LEU A 49 -8.83 5.36 -6.06
CA LEU A 49 -9.19 5.39 -7.49
C LEU A 49 -10.48 6.18 -7.72
N THR A 50 -11.49 6.01 -6.87
CA THR A 50 -12.75 6.79 -6.93
C THR A 50 -12.48 8.30 -6.93
N ALA A 51 -11.52 8.76 -6.12
CA ALA A 51 -11.17 10.17 -6.01
C ALA A 51 -10.53 10.77 -7.28
N VAL A 52 -9.98 9.94 -8.18
CA VAL A 52 -9.30 10.40 -9.40
C VAL A 52 -10.01 9.99 -10.69
N HIS A 53 -10.93 9.03 -10.62
CA HIS A 53 -11.76 8.60 -11.74
C HIS A 53 -12.90 9.59 -12.02
N SER A 54 -13.32 9.64 -13.28
CA SER A 54 -14.49 10.41 -13.70
C SER A 54 -15.76 9.85 -13.07
N ASP A 55 -16.83 10.64 -13.07
CA ASP A 55 -18.09 10.21 -12.48
C ASP A 55 -18.70 9.02 -13.25
N ASP A 56 -18.52 8.99 -14.57
CA ASP A 56 -18.93 7.88 -15.43
C ASP A 56 -18.12 6.61 -15.15
N ASP A 57 -16.80 6.71 -14.96
CA ASP A 57 -15.95 5.56 -14.62
C ASP A 57 -16.32 4.96 -13.26
N VAL A 58 -16.64 5.82 -12.27
CA VAL A 58 -17.07 5.39 -10.94
C VAL A 58 -18.44 4.73 -11.01
N ARG A 59 -19.39 5.33 -11.75
CA ARG A 59 -20.72 4.73 -11.98
C ARG A 59 -20.60 3.38 -12.67
N ASP A 60 -19.77 3.26 -13.71
CA ASP A 60 -19.56 2.00 -14.42
C ASP A 60 -18.95 0.94 -13.49
N THR A 61 -17.99 1.33 -12.64
CA THR A 61 -17.43 0.44 -11.61
C THR A 61 -18.50 -0.06 -10.63
N ILE A 62 -19.39 0.81 -10.16
CA ILE A 62 -20.47 0.41 -9.26
C ILE A 62 -21.41 -0.59 -9.95
N LEU A 63 -21.87 -0.27 -11.16
CA LEU A 63 -22.74 -1.15 -11.95
C LEU A 63 -22.05 -2.48 -12.29
N HIS A 64 -20.75 -2.49 -12.53
CA HIS A 64 -19.95 -3.69 -12.72
C HIS A 64 -20.04 -4.64 -11.52
N GLU A 65 -19.85 -4.12 -10.31
CA GLU A 65 -19.92 -4.93 -9.09
C GLU A 65 -21.36 -5.35 -8.74
N ILE A 66 -22.35 -4.50 -9.01
CA ILE A 66 -23.77 -4.86 -8.91
C ILE A 66 -24.12 -5.99 -9.90
N ALA A 67 -23.61 -5.94 -11.13
CA ALA A 67 -23.81 -7.02 -12.09
C ALA A 67 -23.28 -8.35 -11.55
N HIS A 68 -22.08 -8.36 -10.93
CA HIS A 68 -21.57 -9.53 -10.22
C HIS A 68 -22.54 -10.01 -9.16
N ALA A 69 -22.97 -9.11 -8.25
CA ALA A 69 -23.90 -9.42 -7.16
C ALA A 69 -25.21 -10.06 -7.66
N LEU A 70 -25.73 -9.62 -8.80
CA LEU A 70 -26.98 -10.11 -9.39
C LEU A 70 -26.85 -11.48 -10.08
N VAL A 71 -25.70 -11.80 -10.70
CA VAL A 71 -25.55 -13.08 -11.43
C VAL A 71 -25.08 -14.22 -10.53
N GLY A 72 -24.35 -13.92 -9.46
CA GLY A 72 -23.82 -14.94 -8.55
C GLY A 72 -22.33 -15.22 -8.73
N PRO A 73 -21.65 -15.76 -7.70
CA PRO A 73 -20.19 -15.93 -7.66
C PRO A 73 -19.66 -16.99 -8.64
N GLN A 74 -20.53 -17.84 -9.20
CA GLN A 74 -20.17 -18.82 -10.23
C GLN A 74 -19.91 -18.18 -11.60
N HIS A 75 -20.37 -16.95 -11.81
CA HIS A 75 -20.14 -16.20 -13.03
C HIS A 75 -19.01 -15.20 -12.82
N GLY A 76 -17.92 -15.39 -13.58
CA GLY A 76 -16.94 -14.33 -13.78
C GLY A 76 -17.47 -13.32 -14.83
N HIS A 77 -16.58 -12.73 -15.60
CA HIS A 77 -16.96 -11.87 -16.75
C HIS A 77 -17.43 -12.68 -17.97
N ASP A 78 -18.29 -13.67 -17.77
CA ASP A 78 -18.83 -14.52 -18.84
C ASP A 78 -20.01 -13.83 -19.58
N ALA A 79 -20.60 -14.53 -20.56
CA ALA A 79 -21.71 -13.99 -21.35
C ALA A 79 -22.94 -13.62 -20.50
N THR A 80 -23.20 -14.34 -19.40
CA THR A 80 -24.30 -14.06 -18.47
C THR A 80 -24.04 -12.74 -17.74
N TRP A 81 -22.82 -12.57 -17.24
CA TRP A 81 -22.41 -11.32 -16.59
C TRP A 81 -22.40 -10.15 -17.57
N VAL A 82 -21.83 -10.29 -18.77
CA VAL A 82 -21.80 -9.21 -19.78
C VAL A 82 -23.21 -8.76 -20.14
N ALA A 83 -24.13 -9.72 -20.35
CA ALA A 83 -25.52 -9.41 -20.64
C ALA A 83 -26.19 -8.65 -19.49
N LYS A 84 -25.96 -9.07 -18.24
CA LYS A 84 -26.49 -8.38 -17.06
C LYS A 84 -25.89 -6.98 -16.91
N ALA A 85 -24.58 -6.85 -17.00
CA ALA A 85 -23.87 -5.57 -16.88
C ALA A 85 -24.40 -4.54 -17.87
N ARG A 86 -24.52 -4.92 -19.16
CA ARG A 86 -25.08 -4.03 -20.19
C ARG A 86 -26.54 -3.70 -19.96
N ALA A 87 -27.35 -4.68 -19.51
CA ALA A 87 -28.76 -4.46 -19.23
C ALA A 87 -29.00 -3.44 -18.10
N ILE A 88 -28.09 -3.34 -17.13
CA ILE A 88 -28.17 -2.35 -16.04
C ILE A 88 -27.38 -1.05 -16.32
N GLY A 89 -26.83 -0.91 -17.53
CA GLY A 89 -26.18 0.32 -17.98
C GLY A 89 -24.67 0.40 -17.73
N SER A 90 -24.01 -0.71 -17.37
CA SER A 90 -22.55 -0.80 -17.41
C SER A 90 -22.06 -1.02 -18.86
N SER A 91 -20.82 -0.62 -19.13
CA SER A 91 -20.08 -0.92 -20.37
C SER A 91 -20.01 -2.44 -20.67
N GLY A 92 -19.98 -3.27 -19.62
CA GLY A 92 -19.69 -4.69 -19.72
C GLY A 92 -18.22 -4.98 -20.00
N GLU A 93 -17.34 -3.99 -19.85
CA GLU A 93 -15.91 -4.19 -19.93
C GLU A 93 -15.37 -4.78 -18.61
N ARG A 94 -14.37 -5.66 -18.75
CA ARG A 94 -13.78 -6.34 -17.60
C ARG A 94 -12.90 -5.41 -16.75
N CYS A 95 -12.22 -4.48 -17.40
CA CYS A 95 -11.24 -3.60 -16.78
C CYS A 95 -11.62 -2.15 -17.05
N VAL A 96 -11.33 -1.28 -16.09
CA VAL A 96 -11.23 0.16 -16.34
C VAL A 96 -10.22 0.42 -17.46
N SER A 97 -10.41 1.52 -18.21
CA SER A 97 -9.51 1.89 -19.29
C SER A 97 -8.04 1.92 -18.80
N PRO A 98 -7.08 1.39 -19.59
CA PRO A 98 -5.66 1.54 -19.29
C PRO A 98 -5.20 3.01 -19.19
N ASP A 99 -5.94 3.92 -19.83
CA ASP A 99 -5.68 5.36 -19.82
C ASP A 99 -6.35 6.08 -18.63
N ALA A 100 -7.10 5.36 -17.79
CA ALA A 100 -7.74 5.93 -16.61
C ALA A 100 -6.68 6.42 -15.60
N PRO A 101 -6.92 7.53 -14.89
CA PRO A 101 -5.98 8.06 -13.91
C PRO A 101 -5.61 7.04 -12.82
N ALA A 102 -4.32 6.80 -12.63
CA ALA A 102 -3.85 5.96 -11.55
C ALA A 102 -3.94 6.68 -10.18
N ALA A 103 -4.15 5.90 -9.12
CA ALA A 103 -4.11 6.44 -7.76
C ALA A 103 -2.71 7.02 -7.46
N PRO A 104 -2.62 8.27 -6.97
CA PRO A 104 -1.34 8.93 -6.78
C PRO A 104 -0.46 8.16 -5.79
N ALA A 105 0.84 8.09 -6.09
CA ALA A 105 1.80 7.51 -5.18
C ALA A 105 1.96 8.38 -3.94
N ALA A 106 1.75 7.79 -2.76
CA ALA A 106 1.92 8.49 -1.49
C ALA A 106 3.38 8.91 -1.26
N TRP A 107 4.35 8.22 -1.86
CA TRP A 107 5.78 8.47 -1.70
C TRP A 107 6.40 8.86 -3.03
N LEU A 108 7.07 10.01 -3.06
CA LEU A 108 7.81 10.50 -4.22
C LEU A 108 9.28 10.66 -3.85
N GLY A 109 10.13 9.91 -4.53
CA GLY A 109 11.58 10.08 -4.49
C GLY A 109 12.02 11.02 -5.60
N VAL A 110 12.92 11.96 -5.31
CA VAL A 110 13.56 12.83 -6.31
C VAL A 110 15.07 12.75 -6.13
N CYS A 111 15.78 12.39 -7.20
CA CYS A 111 17.24 12.36 -7.20
C CYS A 111 17.82 13.77 -7.48
N PRO A 112 19.12 14.03 -7.26
CA PRO A 112 19.72 15.35 -7.52
C PRO A 112 19.61 15.83 -8.98
N ALA A 113 19.45 14.92 -9.95
CA ALA A 113 19.24 15.26 -11.36
C ALA A 113 17.76 15.53 -11.73
N GLY A 114 16.82 15.40 -10.78
CA GLY A 114 15.40 15.66 -11.00
C GLY A 114 14.55 14.45 -11.39
N HIS A 115 15.13 13.29 -11.71
CA HIS A 115 14.36 12.07 -11.96
C HIS A 115 13.52 11.66 -10.74
N THR A 116 12.31 11.19 -11.00
CA THR A 116 11.32 10.84 -9.98
C THR A 116 11.16 9.33 -9.82
N LEU A 117 10.82 8.89 -8.61
CA LEU A 117 10.44 7.51 -8.32
C LEU A 117 9.22 7.48 -7.42
N GLU A 118 8.11 7.02 -7.98
CA GLU A 118 6.85 6.88 -7.27
C GLU A 118 6.73 5.55 -6.53
N ARG A 119 6.25 5.59 -5.28
CA ARG A 119 5.99 4.40 -4.47
C ARG A 119 4.70 4.53 -3.67
N HIS A 120 4.00 3.41 -3.54
CA HIS A 120 2.81 3.33 -2.68
C HIS A 120 3.12 2.98 -1.22
N ARG A 121 4.35 2.55 -0.91
CA ARG A 121 4.81 2.18 0.43
C ARG A 121 6.12 2.90 0.75
N ARG A 122 6.30 3.22 2.04
CA ARG A 122 7.53 3.79 2.58
C ARG A 122 8.76 3.00 2.08
N PRO A 123 9.81 3.67 1.59
CA PRO A 123 11.07 3.00 1.29
C PRO A 123 11.70 2.49 2.60
N GLU A 124 12.06 1.22 2.62
CA GLU A 124 12.69 0.60 3.80
C GLU A 124 14.21 0.49 3.70
N ARG A 125 14.75 0.72 2.50
CA ARG A 125 16.16 0.64 2.15
C ARG A 125 16.56 1.85 1.34
N VAL A 126 17.82 2.22 1.42
CA VAL A 126 18.40 3.30 0.59
C VAL A 126 18.31 2.91 -0.89
N LEU A 127 17.83 3.85 -1.70
CA LEU A 127 17.63 3.69 -3.13
C LEU A 127 18.36 4.81 -3.87
N THR A 128 19.02 4.45 -4.97
CA THR A 128 19.72 5.37 -5.86
C THR A 128 19.08 5.33 -7.24
N CYS A 129 19.18 6.43 -7.98
CA CYS A 129 18.54 6.56 -9.29
C CYS A 129 19.23 5.71 -10.36
N GLY A 130 18.46 4.77 -10.93
CA GLY A 130 18.91 3.88 -12.01
C GLY A 130 19.09 4.59 -13.36
N GLU A 131 18.39 5.71 -13.56
CA GLU A 131 18.54 6.54 -14.76
C GLU A 131 19.84 7.36 -14.72
N CYS A 132 20.27 7.79 -13.53
CA CYS A 132 21.55 8.47 -13.37
C CYS A 132 22.74 7.51 -13.47
N SER A 133 22.60 6.28 -12.97
CA SER A 133 23.66 5.28 -13.00
C SER A 133 23.09 3.87 -12.92
N SER A 134 23.66 2.95 -13.71
CA SER A 134 23.34 1.52 -13.65
C SER A 134 23.96 0.80 -12.45
N VAL A 135 24.89 1.46 -11.73
CA VAL A 135 25.49 0.97 -10.49
C VAL A 135 25.01 1.77 -9.29
N PHE A 136 25.06 1.15 -8.11
CA PHE A 136 24.68 1.84 -6.87
C PHE A 136 25.66 2.98 -6.57
N ASP A 137 25.16 4.21 -6.58
CA ASP A 137 25.94 5.42 -6.30
C ASP A 137 25.17 6.38 -5.38
N LEU A 138 25.78 6.71 -4.23
CA LEU A 138 25.21 7.62 -3.24
C LEU A 138 25.04 9.05 -3.76
N ALA A 139 25.78 9.45 -4.80
CA ALA A 139 25.58 10.72 -5.49
C ALA A 139 24.17 10.83 -6.11
N HIS A 140 23.47 9.72 -6.27
CA HIS A 140 22.15 9.65 -6.89
C HIS A 140 21.07 9.14 -5.94
N VAL A 141 21.28 9.26 -4.61
CA VAL A 141 20.27 8.87 -3.62
C VAL A 141 18.99 9.69 -3.77
N TYR A 142 17.83 9.02 -3.67
CA TYR A 142 16.54 9.71 -3.69
C TYR A 142 16.25 10.41 -2.36
N SER A 143 15.86 11.68 -2.45
CA SER A 143 15.19 12.42 -1.37
C SER A 143 13.69 12.16 -1.41
N TRP A 144 13.07 11.87 -0.27
CA TRP A 144 11.69 11.40 -0.23
C TRP A 144 10.72 12.43 0.33
N THR A 145 9.56 12.54 -0.29
CA THR A 145 8.37 13.16 0.28
C THR A 145 7.27 12.13 0.50
N HIS A 146 6.40 12.38 1.48
CA HIS A 146 5.18 11.62 1.76
C HIS A 146 3.98 12.57 1.69
N HIS A 147 3.08 12.36 0.74
CA HIS A 147 1.98 13.28 0.43
C HIS A 147 2.47 14.74 0.27
N GLY A 148 3.55 14.94 -0.48
CA GLY A 148 4.14 16.26 -0.77
C GLY A 148 4.91 16.91 0.39
N ARG A 149 4.92 16.31 1.58
CA ARG A 149 5.68 16.80 2.73
C ARG A 149 7.02 16.06 2.86
N PRO A 150 8.10 16.71 3.36
CA PRO A 150 9.34 16.00 3.66
C PRO A 150 9.08 14.74 4.47
N ALA A 151 9.59 13.60 3.99
CA ALA A 151 9.27 12.33 4.60
C ALA A 151 10.09 12.07 5.87
N ILE A 152 9.43 11.60 6.93
CA ILE A 152 10.11 10.95 8.06
C ILE A 152 10.39 9.51 7.67
N LEU A 153 11.67 9.20 7.47
CA LEU A 153 12.11 7.88 7.02
C LEU A 153 12.14 6.89 8.19
N HIS A 154 12.18 5.60 7.86
CA HIS A 154 12.30 4.57 8.90
C HIS A 154 13.72 4.61 9.49
N PRO A 155 13.93 4.40 10.81
CA PRO A 155 15.26 4.44 11.43
C PRO A 155 16.31 3.55 10.74
N ASN A 156 15.89 2.38 10.26
CA ASN A 156 16.77 1.50 9.46
C ASN A 156 17.28 2.15 8.18
N TYR A 157 16.46 2.96 7.51
CA TYR A 157 16.87 3.67 6.29
C TYR A 157 17.95 4.69 6.63
N GLU A 158 17.72 5.50 7.67
CA GLU A 158 18.66 6.54 8.10
C GLU A 158 20.00 5.93 8.54
N ALA A 159 19.95 4.86 9.33
CA ALA A 159 21.15 4.15 9.75
C ALA A 159 21.87 3.46 8.58
N GLU A 160 21.15 2.94 7.59
CA GLU A 160 21.75 2.40 6.36
C GLU A 160 22.44 3.51 5.57
N LEU A 161 21.79 4.66 5.36
CA LEU A 161 22.36 5.78 4.63
C LEU A 161 23.62 6.33 5.30
N ALA A 162 23.60 6.48 6.63
CA ALA A 162 24.76 6.89 7.41
C ALA A 162 25.94 5.92 7.23
N ARG A 163 25.70 4.61 7.37
CA ARG A 163 26.74 3.58 7.18
C ARG A 163 27.31 3.59 5.76
N LEU A 164 26.45 3.69 4.75
CA LEU A 164 26.88 3.69 3.36
C LEU A 164 27.78 4.90 3.05
N ARG A 165 27.47 6.08 3.61
CA ARG A 165 28.31 7.29 3.48
C ARG A 165 29.71 7.11 4.08
N GLU A 166 29.84 6.25 5.09
CA GLU A 166 31.12 5.89 5.70
C GLU A 166 31.80 4.70 4.99
N GLY A 167 31.26 4.23 3.85
CA GLY A 167 31.76 3.04 3.15
C GLY A 167 31.48 1.71 3.86
N ARG A 168 30.59 1.69 4.86
CA ARG A 168 30.23 0.51 5.64
C ARG A 168 28.93 -0.11 5.13
N ARG A 169 28.90 -1.44 5.00
CA ARG A 169 27.66 -2.17 4.69
C ARG A 169 26.88 -2.50 5.97
N PRO A 170 25.54 -2.42 5.97
CA PRO A 170 24.75 -2.85 7.11
C PRO A 170 24.84 -4.38 7.28
N VAL A 171 25.18 -4.82 8.50
CA VAL A 171 25.21 -6.23 8.87
C VAL A 171 24.12 -6.48 9.90
N LEU A 172 23.17 -7.35 9.57
CA LEU A 172 22.11 -7.75 10.49
C LEU A 172 22.58 -8.89 11.39
N LEU A 173 22.20 -8.82 12.67
CA LEU A 173 22.49 -9.84 13.65
C LEU A 173 21.66 -11.11 13.36
N PRO A 174 22.25 -12.31 13.51
CA PRO A 174 21.54 -13.56 13.30
C PRO A 174 20.56 -13.83 14.46
N VAL A 175 19.56 -14.69 14.20
CA VAL A 175 18.71 -15.23 15.26
C VAL A 175 19.59 -15.97 16.27
N GLY A 176 19.33 -15.74 17.55
CA GLY A 176 20.11 -16.27 18.65
C GLY A 176 21.25 -15.39 19.15
N ALA A 177 21.65 -14.35 18.40
CA ALA A 177 22.61 -13.37 18.89
C ALA A 177 22.04 -12.55 20.06
N ARG A 178 22.93 -12.06 20.91
CA ARG A 178 22.60 -11.09 21.95
C ARG A 178 22.70 -9.68 21.37
N ALA A 179 21.71 -8.85 21.68
CA ALA A 179 21.68 -7.47 21.25
C ALA A 179 21.26 -6.56 22.39
N ARG A 180 21.84 -5.36 22.43
CA ARG A 180 21.50 -4.28 23.36
C ARG A 180 20.66 -3.24 22.63
N VAL A 181 19.59 -2.77 23.25
CA VAL A 181 18.79 -1.63 22.75
C VAL A 181 19.57 -0.34 22.98
N THR A 182 19.76 0.46 21.92
CA THR A 182 20.56 1.69 21.95
C THR A 182 19.72 2.97 21.92
N VAL A 183 18.47 2.89 21.46
CA VAL A 183 17.57 4.05 21.46
C VAL A 183 17.25 4.48 22.89
N GLU A 184 17.22 5.79 23.12
CA GLU A 184 16.79 6.39 24.38
C GLU A 184 15.33 6.03 24.70
N GLY A 185 15.03 5.82 25.99
CA GLY A 185 13.68 5.50 26.48
C GLY A 185 13.66 4.35 27.48
N GLU A 186 12.46 3.85 27.78
CA GLU A 186 12.19 2.84 28.82
C GLU A 186 13.06 1.58 28.70
N TYR A 187 13.38 1.18 27.46
CA TYR A 187 14.13 -0.05 27.19
C TYR A 187 15.61 0.20 26.88
N HIS A 188 16.11 1.43 27.02
CA HIS A 188 17.51 1.76 26.76
C HIS A 188 18.47 0.86 27.57
N GLY A 189 19.53 0.38 26.92
CA GLY A 189 20.53 -0.49 27.54
C GLY A 189 20.08 -1.92 27.79
N THR A 190 18.81 -2.26 27.55
CA THR A 190 18.28 -3.62 27.75
C THR A 190 18.95 -4.60 26.81
N ILE A 191 19.44 -5.72 27.34
CA ILE A 191 20.05 -6.80 26.57
C ILE A 191 19.07 -7.98 26.47
N GLY A 192 18.93 -8.53 25.27
CA GLY A 192 18.15 -9.74 25.04
C GLY A 192 18.72 -10.62 23.96
N LYS A 193 18.09 -11.78 23.76
CA LYS A 193 18.41 -12.71 22.68
C LYS A 193 17.44 -12.48 21.52
N ILE A 194 17.97 -12.38 20.29
CA ILE A 194 17.12 -12.25 19.10
C ILE A 194 16.37 -13.56 18.89
N ALA A 195 15.06 -13.55 19.13
CA ALA A 195 14.20 -14.71 18.95
C ALA A 195 13.74 -14.87 17.50
N LYS A 196 13.52 -13.76 16.80
CA LYS A 196 13.08 -13.73 15.40
C LYS A 196 13.55 -12.45 14.71
N ARG A 197 13.88 -12.55 13.42
CA ARG A 197 14.10 -11.40 12.55
C ARG A 197 12.84 -11.14 11.73
N GLY A 198 12.22 -9.98 11.91
CA GLY A 198 11.15 -9.48 11.07
C GLY A 198 11.69 -8.81 9.81
N ARG A 199 10.81 -8.16 9.06
CA ARG A 199 11.17 -7.40 7.85
C ARG A 199 12.02 -6.17 8.16
N THR A 200 11.68 -5.43 9.22
CA THR A 200 12.34 -4.17 9.61
C THR A 200 12.75 -4.14 11.09
N SER A 201 12.62 -5.23 11.82
CA SER A 201 12.83 -5.25 13.27
C SER A 201 13.32 -6.60 13.77
N TYR A 202 14.06 -6.60 14.87
CA TYR A 202 14.28 -7.79 15.68
C TYR A 202 13.13 -7.95 16.68
N HIS A 203 12.78 -9.21 16.96
CA HIS A 203 12.02 -9.58 18.14
C HIS A 203 13.02 -10.05 19.21
N LEU A 204 13.29 -9.18 20.18
CA LEU A 204 14.29 -9.33 21.21
C LEU A 204 13.65 -9.90 22.49
N ARG A 205 14.04 -11.11 22.89
CA ARG A 205 13.59 -11.74 24.13
C ARG A 205 14.41 -11.21 25.30
N THR A 206 13.77 -10.51 26.22
CA THR A 206 14.35 -9.90 27.41
C THR A 206 13.66 -10.47 28.65
N GLY A 207 14.21 -11.55 29.20
CA GLY A 207 13.52 -12.33 30.23
C GLY A 207 12.19 -12.88 29.73
N ARG A 208 11.07 -12.48 30.35
CA ARG A 208 9.71 -12.89 29.95
C ARG A 208 9.12 -12.05 28.81
N THR A 209 9.69 -10.88 28.52
CA THR A 209 9.16 -9.92 27.53
C THR A 209 9.73 -10.17 26.13
N LEU A 210 8.94 -9.89 25.10
CA LEU A 210 9.37 -9.89 23.70
C LEU A 210 9.23 -8.49 23.11
N LEU A 211 10.35 -7.78 22.97
CA LEU A 211 10.39 -6.44 22.41
C LEU A 211 10.52 -6.49 20.88
N ARG A 212 9.82 -5.61 20.17
CA ARG A 212 10.00 -5.41 18.73
C ARG A 212 10.80 -4.13 18.50
N VAL A 213 12.04 -4.26 18.06
CA VAL A 213 12.99 -3.14 17.95
C VAL A 213 13.55 -3.04 16.52
N PRO A 214 13.52 -1.87 15.86
CA PRO A 214 14.20 -1.64 14.58
C PRO A 214 15.67 -2.09 14.61
N PHE A 215 16.18 -2.52 13.45
CA PHE A 215 17.57 -2.95 13.32
C PHE A 215 18.57 -1.85 13.69
N ALA A 216 18.22 -0.60 13.39
CA ALA A 216 19.05 0.58 13.69
C ALA A 216 19.22 0.86 15.18
N TRP A 217 18.31 0.37 16.02
CA TRP A 217 18.25 0.69 17.45
C TRP A 217 18.79 -0.42 18.33
N VAL A 218 19.58 -1.31 17.74
CA VAL A 218 20.29 -2.32 18.49
C VAL A 218 21.73 -2.43 18.05
N GLU A 219 22.58 -2.83 18.99
CA GLU A 219 23.95 -3.23 18.74
C GLU A 219 24.22 -4.63 19.28
N ARG A 220 25.35 -5.22 18.89
CA ARG A 220 25.77 -6.51 19.43
C ARG A 220 26.20 -6.32 20.89
N ALA A 221 25.65 -7.14 21.77
CA ALA A 221 26.02 -7.19 23.20
C ALA A 221 27.04 -8.29 23.49
#